data_AF-A0A2C9LNM5-F1
#
_entry.id   AF-A0A2C9LNM5-F1
#
_cell.length_a   1.000
_cell.length_b   1.000
_cell.length_c   1.000
_cell.angle_alpha   90.00
_cell.angle_beta   90.00
_cell.angle_gamma   90.00
#
_symmetry.space_group_name_H-M   'P 1'
#
loop_
_entity.id
_entity.type
_entity.pdbx_description
1 polymer ?
#
loop_
_entity_poly.entity_id
_entity_poly.type
_entity_poly.pdbx_seq_one_letter_code
_entity_poly.pdbx_strand_id
1 'polypeptide(L)'
;MNCTCPAFHWKCGDNVCVDESRRCDGYSDCRDNSDERNCINCTASGWRCNDGSCIQTGGRCDAFTDCSDASDEVNCSCPDFYWKCGDNICVHENKQCDGINDCLDTSDERNCTNCKSSSWSCNDGTCIKNIFRCDGDIHCRDKSDEMNCSNCDEFAWKCKNNQCILKYQYCDGEDNCDDRSDETSCSCPGSQWQCDGRNCIPQSHICDGVPDCIDKSDEQNCSCPESQLKCDRRNCIHQSHICDGVQDCNDKSDEKNCNKLCNPSEWRCQTGQCIQIGLWCDGSYHCTDGSDEKYCVSVPEKLNIVIMLEAKDSDYIKSFIKDLLRDVTIDGKNIRVGIVVYSENASIVVNLTASHKADIFQAVNKIKWIISHNANYEDAFNCTHSMVTSFDESKNIETIVVFVTFTLQETNYRSAVKGAKFAKENGMHIIAIGVSLINNTFLDLIASHPTEDNIYVVKYFQDLNTIQPQLISKLSQLTKDTPQIIMKSTAKDKETKFTTSASSMEKYVELIAGLVAMVIVVVIILVFMLKLRDKLWCFSRHLRNSTGLTSE
;
A
#
# COMPACT_ATOMS: atom_id res chain seq x y z
N MET A 1 -32.77 33.45 28.22
CA MET A 1 -31.80 32.44 28.72
C MET A 1 -30.76 32.26 27.62
N ASN A 2 -29.53 32.73 27.86
CA ASN A 2 -28.43 32.59 26.89
C ASN A 2 -27.89 31.16 27.01
N CYS A 3 -28.29 30.28 26.11
CA CYS A 3 -27.62 29.00 25.93
C CYS A 3 -26.28 29.30 25.23
N THR A 4 -25.20 29.32 26.00
CA THR A 4 -23.85 29.18 25.46
C THR A 4 -23.70 27.75 24.94
N CYS A 5 -23.06 27.58 23.78
CA CYS A 5 -22.79 26.26 23.25
C CYS A 5 -21.94 25.42 24.23
N PRO A 6 -22.07 24.09 24.22
CA PRO A 6 -21.21 23.19 24.99
C PRO A 6 -19.72 23.44 24.72
N ALA A 7 -18.84 22.97 25.60
CA ALA A 7 -17.40 23.04 25.35
C ALA A 7 -17.04 22.38 24.00
N PHE A 8 -16.11 22.99 23.25
CA PHE A 8 -15.68 22.58 21.91
C PHE A 8 -16.75 22.70 20.81
N HIS A 9 -17.80 23.51 21.02
CA HIS A 9 -18.79 23.84 19.99
C HIS A 9 -18.83 25.33 19.71
N TRP A 10 -18.80 25.68 18.43
CA TRP A 10 -18.94 27.03 17.93
C TRP A 10 -20.41 27.38 17.64
N LYS A 11 -20.76 28.65 17.84
CA LYS A 11 -22.14 29.12 17.70
C LYS A 11 -22.36 29.81 16.35
N CYS A 12 -23.15 29.17 15.49
CA CYS A 12 -23.65 29.73 14.24
C CYS A 12 -24.44 31.04 14.45
N GLY A 13 -24.52 31.87 13.42
CA GLY A 13 -25.30 33.11 13.36
C GLY A 13 -26.81 32.90 13.58
N ASP A 14 -27.33 31.73 13.23
CA ASP A 14 -28.71 31.30 13.48
C ASP A 14 -28.94 30.71 14.89
N ASN A 15 -27.90 30.71 15.75
CA ASN A 15 -27.86 30.15 17.10
C ASN A 15 -27.85 28.61 17.17
N VAL A 16 -27.54 27.91 16.09
CA VAL A 16 -27.17 26.48 16.12
C VAL A 16 -25.73 26.33 16.63
N CYS A 17 -25.43 25.22 17.30
CA CYS A 17 -24.07 24.89 17.73
C CYS A 17 -23.51 23.81 16.81
N VAL A 18 -22.36 24.06 16.20
CA VAL A 18 -21.57 23.10 15.42
C VAL A 18 -20.28 22.81 16.18
N ASP A 19 -19.61 21.69 15.89
CA ASP A 19 -18.30 21.41 16.50
C ASP A 19 -17.29 22.51 16.11
N GLU A 20 -16.36 22.89 16.99
CA GLU A 20 -15.38 23.96 16.72
C GLU A 20 -14.49 23.62 15.50
N SER A 21 -14.33 22.33 15.15
CA SER A 21 -13.66 21.90 13.92
C SER A 21 -14.42 22.24 12.65
N ARG A 22 -15.74 22.46 12.72
CA ARG A 22 -16.65 22.79 11.61
C ARG A 22 -16.76 24.28 11.36
N ARG A 23 -15.75 25.04 11.77
CA ARG A 23 -15.68 26.47 11.55
C ARG A 23 -14.54 26.73 10.60
N CYS A 24 -14.82 27.32 9.45
CA CYS A 24 -13.84 27.58 8.41
C CYS A 24 -13.19 26.30 7.88
N ASP A 25 -13.97 25.23 7.75
CA ASP A 25 -13.51 23.93 7.26
C ASP A 25 -13.81 23.72 5.77
N GLY A 26 -14.40 24.72 5.11
CA GLY A 26 -14.78 24.70 3.70
C GLY A 26 -16.19 24.18 3.44
N TYR A 27 -16.91 23.73 4.46
CA TYR A 27 -18.27 23.18 4.36
C TYR A 27 -19.29 24.03 5.11
N SER A 28 -20.49 24.19 4.52
CA SER A 28 -21.61 24.86 5.18
C SER A 28 -22.27 23.91 6.19
N ASP A 29 -21.72 23.80 7.40
CA ASP A 29 -22.28 23.06 8.53
C ASP A 29 -23.34 23.86 9.29
N CYS A 30 -23.24 25.19 9.28
CA CYS A 30 -24.32 26.07 9.72
C CYS A 30 -25.39 26.20 8.63
N ARG A 31 -26.67 26.20 9.03
CA ARG A 31 -27.79 26.39 8.09
C ARG A 31 -27.76 27.75 7.40
N ASP A 32 -27.16 28.75 8.03
CA ASP A 32 -26.95 30.08 7.48
C ASP A 32 -25.54 30.29 6.91
N ASN A 33 -24.70 29.24 6.81
CA ASN A 33 -23.33 29.31 6.33
C ASN A 33 -22.47 30.35 7.09
N SER A 34 -22.73 30.52 8.39
CA SER A 34 -22.02 31.51 9.22
C SER A 34 -20.66 31.04 9.73
N ASP A 35 -20.48 29.73 9.81
CA ASP A 35 -19.22 29.02 10.03
C ASP A 35 -18.17 29.34 8.96
N GLU A 36 -18.59 29.48 7.70
CA GLU A 36 -17.69 29.77 6.58
C GLU A 36 -17.55 31.27 6.25
N ARG A 37 -18.11 32.14 7.09
CA ARG A 37 -18.06 33.60 6.88
C ARG A 37 -17.03 34.26 7.79
N ASN A 38 -16.21 35.15 7.21
CA ASN A 38 -15.18 35.93 7.91
C ASN A 38 -14.10 35.10 8.61
N CYS A 39 -13.58 34.08 7.91
CA CYS A 39 -12.46 33.26 8.35
C CYS A 39 -11.15 34.07 8.29
N ILE A 40 -10.71 34.58 9.44
CA ILE A 40 -9.46 35.36 9.56
C ILE A 40 -8.23 34.43 9.61
N ASN A 41 -8.39 33.24 10.20
CA ASN A 41 -7.39 32.18 10.28
C ASN A 41 -8.07 30.86 9.92
N CYS A 42 -7.48 30.07 9.02
CA CYS A 42 -7.91 28.71 8.73
C CYS A 42 -7.66 27.81 9.96
N THR A 43 -8.34 26.66 10.04
CA THR A 43 -8.13 25.65 11.10
C THR A 43 -6.67 25.19 11.14
N ALA A 44 -6.26 24.47 12.20
CA ALA A 44 -4.86 24.05 12.41
C ALA A 44 -4.28 23.18 11.26
N SER A 45 -5.14 22.64 10.39
CA SER A 45 -4.81 21.85 9.20
C SER A 45 -5.10 22.57 7.87
N GLY A 46 -5.47 23.87 7.89
CA GLY A 46 -5.84 24.62 6.69
C GLY A 46 -4.80 25.65 6.23
N TRP A 47 -4.71 25.86 4.92
CA TRP A 47 -3.93 26.90 4.27
C TRP A 47 -4.84 27.98 3.68
N ARG A 48 -4.41 29.24 3.73
CA ARG A 48 -5.21 30.40 3.33
C ARG A 48 -4.83 30.90 1.94
N CYS A 49 -5.79 30.87 1.03
CA CYS A 49 -5.72 31.46 -0.30
C CYS A 49 -5.61 33.00 -0.25
N ASN A 50 -5.09 33.63 -1.30
CA ASN A 50 -4.95 35.08 -1.39
C ASN A 50 -6.30 35.80 -1.49
N ASP A 51 -7.32 35.16 -2.08
CA ASP A 51 -8.72 35.61 -2.09
C ASP A 51 -9.41 35.53 -0.72
N GLY A 52 -8.76 34.92 0.26
CA GLY A 52 -9.24 34.76 1.63
C GLY A 52 -10.02 33.48 1.91
N SER A 53 -10.20 32.60 0.91
CA SER A 53 -10.71 31.24 1.11
C SER A 53 -9.68 30.35 1.83
N CYS A 54 -10.16 29.25 2.41
CA CYS A 54 -9.33 28.27 3.12
C CYS A 54 -9.44 26.94 2.41
N ILE A 55 -8.28 26.30 2.21
CA ILE A 55 -8.16 24.93 1.70
C ILE A 55 -7.45 24.09 2.76
N GLN A 56 -7.51 22.76 2.65
CA GLN A 56 -6.69 21.90 3.51
C GLN A 56 -5.20 22.04 3.15
N THR A 57 -4.30 21.78 4.09
CA THR A 57 -2.84 21.92 3.86
C THR A 57 -2.35 21.09 2.67
N GLY A 58 -2.99 19.94 2.41
CA GLY A 58 -2.69 19.07 1.26
C GLY A 58 -3.18 19.59 -0.09
N GLY A 59 -4.01 20.63 -0.13
CA GLY A 59 -4.41 21.31 -1.36
C GLY A 59 -3.46 22.41 -1.81
N ARG A 60 -2.42 22.72 -1.02
CA ARG A 60 -1.41 23.68 -1.44
C ARG A 60 -0.33 22.97 -2.25
N CYS A 61 -0.08 23.43 -3.48
CA CYS A 61 0.93 22.85 -4.37
C CYS A 61 0.63 21.40 -4.77
N ASP A 62 -0.65 21.06 -4.92
CA ASP A 62 -1.09 19.71 -5.24
C ASP A 62 -1.33 19.48 -6.74
N ALA A 63 -1.08 20.50 -7.56
CA ALA A 63 -1.34 20.61 -9.00
C ALA A 63 -2.81 20.73 -9.38
N PHE A 64 -3.69 21.03 -8.42
CA PHE A 64 -5.09 21.34 -8.64
C PHE A 64 -5.41 22.76 -8.15
N THR A 65 -6.25 23.46 -8.90
CA THR A 65 -6.76 24.77 -8.48
C THR A 65 -7.89 24.56 -7.47
N ASP A 66 -7.55 24.49 -6.19
CA ASP A 66 -8.49 24.47 -5.07
C ASP A 66 -8.88 25.90 -4.64
N CYS A 67 -7.99 26.88 -4.76
CA CYS A 67 -8.33 28.30 -4.53
C CYS A 67 -9.05 28.90 -5.74
N SER A 68 -10.05 29.77 -5.52
CA SER A 68 -10.77 30.43 -6.64
C SER A 68 -9.88 31.39 -7.44
N ASP A 69 -8.77 31.82 -6.85
CA ASP A 69 -7.73 32.63 -7.48
C ASP A 69 -6.45 31.85 -7.84
N ALA A 70 -6.48 30.51 -7.74
CA ALA A 70 -5.34 29.61 -7.98
C ALA A 70 -4.09 29.91 -7.14
N SER A 71 -4.26 30.62 -6.01
CA SER A 71 -3.13 31.05 -5.18
C SER A 71 -2.43 29.91 -4.42
N ASP A 72 -3.11 28.77 -4.30
CA ASP A 72 -2.58 27.52 -3.78
C ASP A 72 -1.48 26.90 -4.66
N GLU A 73 -1.56 27.11 -5.97
CA GLU A 73 -0.63 26.54 -6.95
C GLU A 73 0.49 27.49 -7.36
N VAL A 74 0.51 28.71 -6.83
CA VAL A 74 1.57 29.69 -7.13
C VAL A 74 2.65 29.70 -6.05
N ASN A 75 3.89 29.96 -6.47
CA ASN A 75 5.07 30.03 -5.59
C ASN A 75 5.32 28.74 -4.80
N CYS A 76 5.11 27.61 -5.46
CA CYS A 76 5.41 26.28 -4.98
C CYS A 76 6.85 25.87 -5.36
N SER A 77 7.48 25.08 -4.50
CA SER A 77 8.49 24.12 -4.95
C SER A 77 7.72 22.89 -5.35
N CYS A 78 7.77 22.49 -6.61
CA CYS A 78 6.98 21.36 -7.07
C CYS A 78 7.42 20.08 -6.35
N PRO A 79 6.47 19.22 -5.93
CA PRO A 79 6.77 17.89 -5.39
C PRO A 79 7.61 17.06 -6.37
N ASP A 80 8.22 15.98 -5.88
CA ASP A 80 8.89 15.02 -6.76
C ASP A 80 7.92 14.56 -7.88
N PHE A 81 8.43 14.43 -9.11
CA PHE A 81 7.68 14.11 -10.33
C PHE A 81 6.73 15.22 -10.86
N TYR A 82 6.77 16.43 -10.29
CA TYR A 82 6.11 17.63 -10.84
C TYR A 82 7.15 18.66 -11.31
N TRP A 83 6.81 19.40 -12.37
CA TRP A 83 7.65 20.44 -12.94
C TRP A 83 6.99 21.80 -12.87
N LYS A 84 7.83 22.81 -12.66
CA LYS A 84 7.40 24.18 -12.45
C LYS A 84 7.36 24.94 -13.76
N CYS A 85 6.16 25.29 -14.20
CA CYS A 85 5.90 26.25 -15.26
C CYS A 85 6.58 27.60 -14.98
N GLY A 86 6.84 28.37 -16.03
CA GLY A 86 7.37 29.74 -15.98
C GLY A 86 6.46 30.73 -15.24
N ASP A 87 5.15 30.46 -15.20
CA ASP A 87 4.15 31.18 -14.40
C ASP A 87 4.11 30.72 -12.92
N ASN A 88 4.95 29.76 -12.54
CA ASN A 88 5.06 29.13 -11.21
C ASN A 88 3.99 28.10 -10.86
N ILE A 89 3.19 27.64 -11.83
CA ILE A 89 2.26 26.52 -11.66
C ILE A 89 3.04 25.19 -11.71
N CYS A 90 2.61 24.19 -10.94
CA CYS A 90 3.17 22.85 -11.03
C CYS A 90 2.31 21.98 -11.95
N VAL A 91 2.90 21.50 -13.03
CA VAL A 91 2.30 20.46 -13.88
C VAL A 91 3.04 19.15 -13.66
N HIS A 92 2.39 18.02 -13.86
CA HIS A 92 3.07 16.73 -13.74
C HIS A 92 4.23 16.66 -14.76
N GLU A 93 5.33 16.00 -14.43
CA GLU A 93 6.56 16.07 -15.24
C GLU A 93 6.38 15.60 -16.69
N ASN A 94 5.41 14.71 -16.92
CA ASN A 94 5.01 14.17 -18.22
C ASN A 94 4.16 15.14 -19.06
N LYS A 95 3.81 16.32 -18.53
CA LYS A 95 3.12 17.41 -19.24
C LYS A 95 4.08 18.45 -19.79
N GLN A 96 5.37 18.36 -19.49
CA GLN A 96 6.35 19.16 -20.22
C GLN A 96 6.43 18.65 -21.65
N CYS A 97 6.18 19.54 -22.60
CA CYS A 97 6.37 19.29 -24.03
C CYS A 97 5.49 18.17 -24.58
N ASP A 98 4.31 17.92 -24.00
CA ASP A 98 3.39 16.87 -24.47
C ASP A 98 2.53 17.32 -25.67
N GLY A 99 2.78 18.53 -26.19
CA GLY A 99 2.07 19.12 -27.31
C GLY A 99 0.77 19.81 -26.91
N ILE A 100 0.45 19.84 -25.61
CA ILE A 100 -0.73 20.47 -25.03
C ILE A 100 -0.27 21.61 -24.11
N ASN A 101 -0.95 22.75 -24.20
CA ASN A 101 -0.72 23.84 -23.27
C ASN A 101 -1.39 23.55 -21.92
N ASP A 102 -0.67 22.92 -21.01
CA ASP A 102 -1.07 22.65 -19.63
C ASP A 102 -0.68 23.80 -18.67
N CYS A 103 0.34 24.60 -18.99
CA CYS A 103 0.65 25.85 -18.28
C CYS A 103 -0.25 27.01 -18.77
N LEU A 104 -0.45 28.07 -17.97
CA LEU A 104 -1.17 29.26 -18.44
C LEU A 104 -0.31 30.11 -19.37
N ASP A 105 1.01 30.06 -19.20
CA ASP A 105 1.99 30.81 -19.98
C ASP A 105 2.66 29.99 -21.09
N THR A 106 2.18 28.79 -21.40
CA THR A 106 2.76 27.88 -22.40
C THR A 106 4.24 27.58 -22.17
N SER A 107 4.71 27.61 -20.92
CA SER A 107 6.12 27.36 -20.58
C SER A 107 6.51 25.88 -20.66
N ASP A 108 5.58 24.99 -20.36
CA ASP A 108 5.66 23.55 -20.61
C ASP A 108 5.96 23.22 -22.06
N GLU A 109 5.41 23.99 -23.00
CA GLU A 109 5.60 23.79 -24.45
C GLU A 109 6.75 24.62 -25.03
N ARG A 110 7.56 25.28 -24.19
CA ARG A 110 8.67 26.12 -24.63
C ARG A 110 10.02 25.47 -24.34
N ASN A 111 10.91 25.55 -25.33
CA ASN A 111 12.32 25.13 -25.20
C ASN A 111 12.52 23.64 -24.88
N CYS A 112 11.76 22.79 -25.56
CA CYS A 112 11.75 21.34 -25.42
C CYS A 112 12.97 20.65 -26.06
N THR A 113 14.17 21.00 -25.58
CA THR A 113 15.43 20.43 -26.10
C THR A 113 15.91 19.19 -25.36
N ASN A 114 15.35 18.87 -24.17
CA ASN A 114 15.69 17.68 -23.40
C ASN A 114 14.47 17.18 -22.59
N CYS A 115 13.83 16.10 -23.03
CA CYS A 115 12.76 15.44 -22.29
C CYS A 115 13.29 14.81 -20.98
N LYS A 116 12.47 14.78 -19.91
CA LYS A 116 12.84 14.17 -18.62
C LYS A 116 12.68 12.63 -18.63
N SER A 117 13.23 11.98 -17.60
CA SER A 117 13.33 10.51 -17.43
C SER A 117 12.04 9.78 -17.78
N SER A 118 12.14 8.81 -18.71
CA SER A 118 11.08 7.99 -19.35
C SER A 118 10.34 8.59 -20.57
N SER A 119 10.70 9.81 -21.01
CA SER A 119 10.16 10.44 -22.23
C SER A 119 11.21 10.62 -23.33
N TRP A 120 10.78 10.53 -24.59
CA TRP A 120 11.61 10.65 -25.80
C TRP A 120 11.29 11.93 -26.58
N SER A 121 12.32 12.59 -27.11
CA SER A 121 12.19 13.83 -27.88
C SER A 121 12.02 13.59 -29.38
N CYS A 122 10.90 14.00 -29.93
CA CYS A 122 10.66 14.17 -31.35
C CYS A 122 11.61 15.23 -31.96
N ASN A 123 11.87 15.18 -33.27
CA ASN A 123 12.77 16.16 -33.91
C ASN A 123 12.15 17.56 -34.01
N ASP A 124 10.82 17.68 -33.92
CA ASP A 124 10.11 18.95 -33.80
C ASP A 124 10.16 19.55 -32.38
N GLY A 125 10.74 18.81 -31.43
CA GLY A 125 10.86 19.19 -30.03
C GLY A 125 9.73 18.70 -29.14
N THR A 126 8.67 18.08 -29.66
CA THR A 126 7.65 17.47 -28.80
C THR A 126 8.22 16.25 -28.04
N CYS A 127 7.70 15.99 -26.86
CA CYS A 127 8.07 14.85 -26.03
C CYS A 127 6.92 13.86 -26.00
N ILE A 128 7.25 12.60 -26.28
CA ILE A 128 6.32 11.47 -26.15
C ILE A 128 6.86 10.53 -25.08
N LYS A 129 6.02 9.65 -24.53
CA LYS A 129 6.54 8.59 -23.66
C LYS A 129 7.45 7.67 -24.48
N ASN A 130 8.49 7.11 -23.87
CA ASN A 130 9.37 6.15 -24.56
C ASN A 130 8.59 4.95 -25.17
N ILE A 131 7.47 4.57 -24.55
CA ILE A 131 6.59 3.49 -25.05
C ILE A 131 5.91 3.81 -26.38
N PHE A 132 5.77 5.09 -26.73
CA PHE A 132 5.15 5.55 -27.98
C PHE A 132 6.16 5.76 -29.10
N ARG A 133 7.43 5.42 -28.86
CA ARG A 133 8.47 5.51 -29.88
C ARG A 133 8.51 4.21 -30.65
N CYS A 134 8.36 4.29 -31.98
CA CYS A 134 8.40 3.15 -32.88
C CYS A 134 7.26 2.15 -32.63
N ASP A 135 6.13 2.60 -32.09
CA ASP A 135 4.99 1.74 -31.77
C ASP A 135 4.08 1.48 -32.98
N GLY A 136 4.41 2.06 -34.14
CA GLY A 136 3.67 1.94 -35.38
C GLY A 136 2.66 3.08 -35.59
N ASP A 137 2.42 3.90 -34.57
CA ASP A 137 1.45 4.99 -34.58
C ASP A 137 2.16 6.35 -34.53
N ILE A 138 1.63 7.33 -35.27
CA ILE A 138 2.21 8.68 -35.33
C ILE A 138 1.76 9.48 -34.09
N HIS A 139 2.66 9.62 -33.14
CA HIS A 139 2.55 10.42 -31.93
C HIS A 139 3.31 11.75 -32.05
N CYS A 140 4.46 11.77 -32.73
CA CYS A 140 5.15 13.00 -33.09
C CYS A 140 4.48 13.67 -34.28
N ARG A 141 4.30 15.00 -34.24
CA ARG A 141 3.68 15.75 -35.36
C ARG A 141 4.51 15.66 -36.64
N ASP A 142 5.82 15.53 -36.51
CA ASP A 142 6.77 15.34 -37.61
C ASP A 142 7.05 13.86 -37.96
N LYS A 143 6.38 12.92 -37.29
CA LYS A 143 6.52 11.46 -37.45
C LYS A 143 7.90 10.90 -37.09
N SER A 144 8.67 11.65 -36.28
CA SER A 144 10.04 11.27 -35.94
C SER A 144 10.18 10.12 -34.97
N ASP A 145 9.14 9.87 -34.17
CA ASP A 145 8.94 8.66 -33.39
C ASP A 145 9.05 7.39 -34.22
N GLU A 146 8.48 7.40 -35.43
CA GLU A 146 8.46 6.26 -36.35
C GLU A 146 9.67 6.22 -37.30
N MET A 147 10.70 7.03 -37.03
CA MET A 147 11.93 7.08 -37.83
C MET A 147 13.14 6.49 -37.09
N ASN A 148 13.96 5.72 -37.81
CA ASN A 148 15.22 5.13 -37.30
C ASN A 148 15.05 4.24 -36.04
N CYS A 149 14.10 3.31 -36.10
CA CYS A 149 13.74 2.36 -35.02
C CYS A 149 14.75 1.22 -34.84
N SER A 150 16.01 1.57 -34.58
CA SER A 150 17.08 0.57 -34.46
C SER A 150 17.07 -0.13 -33.09
N ASN A 151 16.72 0.58 -32.02
CA ASN A 151 16.68 0.09 -30.64
C ASN A 151 15.35 0.50 -30.00
N CYS A 152 14.70 -0.45 -29.30
CA CYS A 152 13.50 -0.21 -28.50
C CYS A 152 13.87 0.15 -27.05
N ASP A 153 12.92 0.74 -26.32
CA ASP A 153 13.04 1.02 -24.89
C ASP A 153 13.24 -0.26 -24.05
N GLU A 154 13.75 -0.14 -22.82
CA GLU A 154 14.02 -1.28 -21.92
C GLU A 154 12.81 -2.19 -21.70
N PHE A 155 11.59 -1.65 -21.76
CA PHE A 155 10.34 -2.37 -21.53
C PHE A 155 9.61 -2.80 -22.81
N ALA A 156 10.21 -2.56 -23.98
CA ALA A 156 9.66 -2.90 -25.28
C ALA A 156 10.40 -4.08 -25.94
N TRP A 157 9.69 -4.80 -26.82
CA TRP A 157 10.20 -5.88 -27.65
C TRP A 157 10.21 -5.46 -29.12
N LYS A 158 11.26 -5.84 -29.85
CA LYS A 158 11.49 -5.40 -31.22
C LYS A 158 11.02 -6.43 -32.25
N CYS A 159 10.01 -6.04 -33.03
CA CYS A 159 9.50 -6.75 -34.19
C CYS A 159 10.54 -6.86 -35.33
N LYS A 160 10.35 -7.81 -36.26
CA LYS A 160 11.23 -7.99 -37.44
C LYS A 160 11.15 -6.80 -38.40
N ASN A 161 9.98 -6.16 -38.51
CA ASN A 161 9.79 -4.91 -39.25
C ASN A 161 10.41 -3.67 -38.55
N ASN A 162 11.02 -3.84 -37.37
CA ASN A 162 11.57 -2.79 -36.50
C ASN A 162 10.55 -1.96 -35.71
N GLN A 163 9.28 -2.34 -35.69
CA GLN A 163 8.31 -1.82 -34.73
C GLN A 163 8.67 -2.31 -33.32
N CYS A 164 8.30 -1.53 -32.31
CA CYS A 164 8.48 -1.80 -30.91
C CYS A 164 7.10 -1.99 -30.29
N ILE A 165 6.86 -3.17 -29.73
CA ILE A 165 5.64 -3.46 -28.96
C ILE A 165 6.01 -3.58 -27.49
N LEU A 166 5.05 -3.50 -26.59
CA LEU A 166 5.32 -3.71 -25.17
C LEU A 166 5.70 -5.18 -24.93
N LYS A 167 6.58 -5.44 -23.98
CA LYS A 167 7.02 -6.82 -23.69
C LYS A 167 5.89 -7.79 -23.36
N TYR A 168 4.75 -7.32 -22.85
CA TYR A 168 3.58 -8.15 -22.58
C TYR A 168 2.77 -8.47 -23.84
N GLN A 169 2.92 -7.69 -24.92
CA GLN A 169 2.29 -7.92 -26.23
C GLN A 169 3.08 -8.93 -27.06
N TYR A 170 4.34 -9.18 -26.70
CA TYR A 170 5.12 -10.22 -27.36
C TYR A 170 4.56 -11.59 -26.97
N CYS A 171 4.08 -12.34 -27.97
CA CYS A 171 3.48 -13.66 -27.76
C CYS A 171 2.23 -13.60 -26.89
N ASP A 172 1.41 -12.57 -27.01
CA ASP A 172 0.10 -12.57 -26.35
C ASP A 172 -0.98 -13.28 -27.19
N GLY A 173 -0.63 -13.65 -28.44
CA GLY A 173 -1.50 -14.34 -29.37
C GLY A 173 -2.24 -13.43 -30.34
N GLU A 174 -2.08 -12.12 -30.21
CA GLU A 174 -2.52 -11.09 -31.17
C GLU A 174 -1.37 -10.67 -32.08
N ASP A 175 -1.69 -10.15 -33.27
CA ASP A 175 -0.67 -9.61 -34.18
C ASP A 175 -0.48 -8.12 -33.86
N ASN A 176 0.48 -7.80 -32.99
CA ASN A 176 0.80 -6.42 -32.60
C ASN A 176 1.92 -5.82 -33.45
N CYS A 177 2.72 -6.66 -34.12
CA CYS A 177 3.80 -6.22 -34.99
C CYS A 177 3.37 -5.93 -36.45
N ASP A 178 2.11 -6.12 -36.84
CA ASP A 178 1.57 -6.05 -38.22
C ASP A 178 2.21 -7.01 -39.25
N ASP A 179 3.37 -7.60 -38.92
CA ASP A 179 4.09 -8.63 -39.67
C ASP A 179 4.09 -9.98 -38.94
N ARG A 180 3.36 -10.07 -37.82
CA ARG A 180 3.20 -11.26 -36.98
C ARG A 180 4.52 -11.82 -36.44
N SER A 181 5.54 -10.97 -36.35
CA SER A 181 6.88 -11.39 -35.93
C SER A 181 6.99 -11.65 -34.43
N ASP A 182 6.15 -11.01 -33.63
CA ASP A 182 5.83 -11.33 -32.24
C ASP A 182 5.35 -12.78 -32.09
N GLU A 183 4.41 -13.23 -32.92
CA GLU A 183 3.75 -14.54 -32.73
C GLU A 183 4.45 -15.74 -33.40
N THR A 184 5.50 -15.49 -34.20
CA THR A 184 6.11 -16.56 -35.02
C THR A 184 7.31 -17.26 -34.38
N SER A 185 7.95 -16.69 -33.36
CA SER A 185 9.15 -17.27 -32.72
C SER A 185 9.20 -16.99 -31.23
N CYS A 186 8.16 -17.45 -30.52
CA CYS A 186 7.92 -17.14 -29.11
C CYS A 186 8.85 -17.83 -28.11
N SER A 187 9.49 -17.01 -27.26
CA SER A 187 10.20 -17.42 -26.06
C SER A 187 9.85 -16.45 -24.93
N CYS A 188 8.95 -16.83 -24.01
CA CYS A 188 8.42 -15.93 -22.99
C CYS A 188 9.54 -15.28 -22.16
N PRO A 189 9.60 -13.93 -22.10
CA PRO A 189 10.62 -13.23 -21.33
C PRO A 189 10.28 -13.21 -19.82
N GLY A 190 11.32 -13.28 -18.97
CA GLY A 190 11.20 -13.11 -17.52
C GLY A 190 10.55 -14.30 -16.80
N SER A 191 9.64 -14.02 -15.87
CA SER A 191 8.87 -14.98 -15.06
C SER A 191 7.48 -15.30 -15.62
N GLN A 192 7.26 -15.05 -16.91
CA GLN A 192 6.02 -15.41 -17.59
C GLN A 192 6.01 -16.91 -17.95
N TRP A 193 4.82 -17.50 -17.97
CA TRP A 193 4.60 -18.90 -18.30
C TRP A 193 4.14 -19.04 -19.75
N GLN A 194 4.70 -20.03 -20.46
CA GLN A 194 4.40 -20.28 -21.85
C GLN A 194 3.28 -21.31 -21.96
N CYS A 195 2.15 -20.88 -22.54
CA CYS A 195 1.05 -21.74 -22.95
C CYS A 195 1.52 -22.78 -23.97
N ASP A 196 0.86 -23.93 -24.04
CA ASP A 196 1.13 -24.94 -25.09
C ASP A 196 0.85 -24.36 -26.50
N GLY A 197 -0.09 -23.40 -26.58
CA GLY A 197 -0.43 -22.57 -27.74
C GLY A 197 0.63 -21.53 -28.11
N ARG A 198 1.70 -21.42 -27.31
CA ARG A 198 2.87 -20.52 -27.39
C ARG A 198 2.66 -19.08 -26.94
N ASN A 199 1.43 -18.68 -26.60
CA ASN A 199 1.22 -17.38 -25.98
C ASN A 199 1.76 -17.37 -24.54
N CYS A 200 2.07 -16.20 -24.01
CA CYS A 200 2.70 -16.00 -22.71
C CYS A 200 1.69 -15.36 -21.76
N ILE A 201 1.60 -15.89 -20.55
CA ILE A 201 0.74 -15.35 -19.50
C ILE A 201 1.57 -15.14 -18.22
N PRO A 202 1.13 -14.26 -17.32
CA PRO A 202 1.72 -14.18 -15.98
C PRO A 202 1.64 -15.54 -15.27
N GLN A 203 2.66 -15.88 -14.48
CA GLN A 203 2.67 -17.14 -13.73
C GLN A 203 1.52 -17.25 -12.71
N SER A 204 0.91 -16.12 -12.35
CA SER A 204 -0.28 -16.04 -11.51
C SER A 204 -1.59 -16.42 -12.20
N HIS A 205 -1.62 -16.46 -13.53
CA HIS A 205 -2.80 -16.82 -14.34
C HIS A 205 -2.80 -18.32 -14.68
N ILE A 206 -1.90 -19.10 -14.05
CA ILE A 206 -1.89 -20.55 -14.19
C ILE A 206 -2.90 -21.11 -13.19
N CYS A 207 -3.94 -21.79 -13.68
CA CYS A 207 -4.91 -22.50 -12.86
C CYS A 207 -5.72 -21.60 -11.91
N ASP A 208 -6.02 -20.38 -12.33
CA ASP A 208 -6.79 -19.42 -11.57
C ASP A 208 -8.31 -19.49 -11.88
N GLY A 209 -8.70 -20.38 -12.80
CA GLY A 209 -10.08 -20.59 -13.21
C GLY A 209 -10.50 -19.79 -14.44
N VAL A 210 -9.61 -18.95 -14.96
CA VAL A 210 -9.84 -18.12 -16.14
C VAL A 210 -8.98 -18.65 -17.28
N PRO A 211 -9.54 -18.91 -18.47
CA PRO A 211 -8.71 -19.23 -19.62
C PRO A 211 -8.03 -17.96 -20.14
N ASP A 212 -6.78 -17.77 -19.75
CA ASP A 212 -5.86 -16.72 -20.21
C ASP A 212 -5.02 -17.20 -21.40
N CYS A 213 -4.75 -18.50 -21.50
CA CYS A 213 -4.20 -19.06 -22.72
C CYS A 213 -5.25 -19.19 -23.83
N ILE A 214 -4.88 -18.88 -25.08
CA ILE A 214 -5.74 -19.10 -26.26
C ILE A 214 -6.17 -20.55 -26.36
N ASP A 215 -5.25 -21.47 -26.07
CA ASP A 215 -5.48 -22.90 -26.08
C ASP A 215 -5.97 -23.47 -24.73
N LYS A 216 -6.10 -22.60 -23.72
CA LYS A 216 -6.59 -22.91 -22.36
C LYS A 216 -5.69 -23.89 -21.60
N SER A 217 -4.41 -23.95 -21.97
CA SER A 217 -3.41 -24.86 -21.38
C SER A 217 -3.02 -24.49 -19.95
N ASP A 218 -3.09 -23.21 -19.61
CA ASP A 218 -3.04 -22.67 -18.24
C ASP A 218 -4.06 -23.30 -17.30
N GLU A 219 -5.26 -23.56 -17.81
CA GLU A 219 -6.36 -24.18 -17.10
C GLU A 219 -6.43 -25.70 -17.32
N GLN A 220 -5.40 -26.29 -17.97
CA GLN A 220 -5.29 -27.73 -18.12
C GLN A 220 -4.26 -28.31 -17.16
N ASN A 221 -4.62 -29.45 -16.58
CA ASN A 221 -3.68 -30.32 -15.87
C ASN A 221 -3.01 -29.68 -14.62
N CYS A 222 -3.70 -28.73 -14.00
CA CYS A 222 -3.26 -27.97 -12.84
C CYS A 222 -2.66 -28.82 -11.71
N SER A 223 -1.45 -28.50 -11.28
CA SER A 223 -0.85 -29.11 -10.09
C SER A 223 -0.97 -28.14 -8.92
N CYS A 224 -2.08 -28.23 -8.18
CA CYS A 224 -2.30 -27.35 -7.04
C CYS A 224 -1.29 -27.65 -5.91
N PRO A 225 -0.75 -26.61 -5.24
CA PRO A 225 0.00 -26.75 -3.99
C PRO A 225 -0.76 -27.58 -2.96
N GLU A 226 -0.05 -28.15 -1.97
CA GLU A 226 -0.67 -28.98 -0.91
C GLU A 226 -1.78 -28.25 -0.13
N SER A 227 -1.78 -26.91 -0.12
CA SER A 227 -2.75 -26.04 0.55
C SER A 227 -3.95 -25.63 -0.31
N GLN A 228 -4.11 -26.18 -1.51
CA GLN A 228 -5.18 -25.84 -2.45
C GLN A 228 -5.92 -27.09 -2.97
N LEU A 229 -7.23 -26.97 -3.20
CA LEU A 229 -8.04 -28.01 -3.85
C LEU A 229 -8.15 -27.76 -5.35
N LYS A 230 -7.92 -28.81 -6.12
CA LYS A 230 -8.11 -28.83 -7.57
C LYS A 230 -9.59 -28.98 -7.93
N CYS A 231 -10.24 -27.89 -8.34
CA CYS A 231 -11.58 -27.89 -8.93
C CYS A 231 -11.53 -28.48 -10.34
N ASP A 232 -12.24 -29.59 -10.61
CA ASP A 232 -12.52 -30.13 -11.95
C ASP A 232 -11.35 -30.22 -12.96
N ARG A 233 -10.12 -30.23 -12.42
CA ARG A 233 -8.84 -30.15 -13.12
C ARG A 233 -8.44 -28.82 -13.76
N ARG A 234 -9.14 -27.72 -13.44
CA ARG A 234 -8.98 -26.41 -14.08
C ARG A 234 -8.54 -25.29 -13.14
N ASN A 235 -9.11 -25.19 -11.95
CA ASN A 235 -8.77 -24.14 -10.98
C ASN A 235 -8.24 -24.74 -9.67
N CYS A 236 -7.37 -24.03 -8.97
CA CYS A 236 -6.95 -24.32 -7.61
C CYS A 236 -7.59 -23.33 -6.61
N ILE A 237 -8.57 -23.79 -5.84
CA ILE A 237 -9.13 -22.97 -4.75
C ILE A 237 -8.34 -23.18 -3.46
N HIS A 238 -8.33 -22.17 -2.61
CA HIS A 238 -7.67 -22.26 -1.32
C HIS A 238 -8.35 -23.28 -0.38
N GLN A 239 -7.60 -23.88 0.55
CA GLN A 239 -8.14 -24.84 1.51
C GLN A 239 -9.28 -24.26 2.38
N SER A 240 -9.37 -22.93 2.54
CA SER A 240 -10.50 -22.29 3.24
C SER A 240 -11.83 -22.52 2.53
N HIS A 241 -11.82 -22.61 1.21
CA HIS A 241 -12.98 -22.78 0.35
C HIS A 241 -13.42 -24.24 0.22
N ILE A 242 -12.81 -25.17 0.95
CA ILE A 242 -13.20 -26.57 0.92
C ILE A 242 -14.19 -26.84 2.05
N CYS A 243 -15.43 -27.21 1.69
CA CYS A 243 -16.49 -27.55 2.65
C CYS A 243 -16.87 -26.37 3.56
N ASP A 244 -16.84 -25.14 3.04
CA ASP A 244 -17.22 -23.93 3.77
C ASP A 244 -18.70 -23.56 3.57
N GLY A 245 -19.41 -24.32 2.72
CA GLY A 245 -20.81 -24.14 2.42
C GLY A 245 -21.08 -23.13 1.29
N VAL A 246 -20.03 -22.58 0.68
CA VAL A 246 -20.07 -21.75 -0.52
C VAL A 246 -19.65 -22.61 -1.71
N GLN A 247 -20.22 -22.33 -2.88
CA GLN A 247 -19.74 -22.94 -4.11
C GLN A 247 -18.64 -22.04 -4.71
N ASP A 248 -17.40 -22.36 -4.41
CA ASP A 248 -16.19 -21.76 -4.98
C ASP A 248 -15.69 -22.54 -6.21
N CYS A 249 -15.91 -23.86 -6.27
CA CYS A 249 -15.68 -24.63 -7.49
C CYS A 249 -16.91 -24.59 -8.42
N ASN A 250 -16.66 -24.35 -9.71
CA ASN A 250 -17.69 -24.43 -10.76
C ASN A 250 -18.45 -25.77 -10.78
N ASP A 251 -17.79 -26.87 -10.40
CA ASP A 251 -18.35 -28.22 -10.39
C ASP A 251 -18.89 -28.65 -9.01
N LYS A 252 -18.76 -27.81 -7.99
CA LYS A 252 -19.05 -28.11 -6.59
C LYS A 252 -18.13 -29.17 -5.96
N SER A 253 -16.92 -29.39 -6.47
CA SER A 253 -16.00 -30.40 -5.88
C SER A 253 -15.50 -30.03 -4.49
N ASP A 254 -15.36 -28.74 -4.22
CA ASP A 254 -15.17 -28.12 -2.91
C ASP A 254 -16.18 -28.55 -1.86
N GLU A 255 -17.44 -28.69 -2.25
CA GLU A 255 -18.56 -29.03 -1.36
C GLU A 255 -18.94 -30.52 -1.40
N LYS A 256 -18.20 -31.37 -2.13
CA LYS A 256 -18.43 -32.81 -2.20
C LYS A 256 -17.60 -33.55 -1.13
N ASN A 257 -18.15 -34.65 -0.61
CA ASN A 257 -17.50 -35.50 0.42
C ASN A 257 -17.15 -34.79 1.74
N CYS A 258 -17.90 -33.75 2.09
CA CYS A 258 -17.82 -33.11 3.40
C CYS A 258 -18.51 -34.00 4.44
N ASN A 259 -17.76 -34.90 5.11
CA ASN A 259 -18.29 -35.74 6.20
C ASN A 259 -18.91 -34.91 7.35
N LYS A 260 -18.41 -33.67 7.52
CA LYS A 260 -18.95 -32.64 8.41
C LYS A 260 -18.58 -31.28 7.83
N LEU A 261 -19.58 -30.47 7.49
CA LEU A 261 -19.39 -29.06 7.18
C LEU A 261 -19.01 -28.34 8.49
N CYS A 262 -17.92 -27.58 8.46
CA CYS A 262 -17.59 -26.71 9.59
C CYS A 262 -18.62 -25.58 9.65
N ASN A 263 -18.82 -25.00 10.84
CA ASN A 263 -19.69 -23.83 10.92
C ASN A 263 -19.02 -22.66 10.17
N PRO A 264 -19.77 -21.63 9.71
CA PRO A 264 -19.20 -20.45 9.05
C PRO A 264 -18.22 -19.61 9.91
N SER A 265 -18.06 -19.96 11.18
CA SER A 265 -17.11 -19.37 12.13
C SER A 265 -15.97 -20.34 12.50
N GLU A 266 -15.81 -21.42 11.74
CA GLU A 266 -14.80 -22.44 11.93
C GLU A 266 -14.06 -22.72 10.62
N TRP A 267 -12.76 -23.01 10.72
CA TRP A 267 -11.94 -23.48 9.61
C TRP A 267 -11.58 -24.95 9.77
N ARG A 268 -11.41 -25.61 8.63
CA ARG A 268 -11.14 -27.04 8.55
C ARG A 268 -9.64 -27.30 8.42
N CYS A 269 -9.10 -28.06 9.37
CA CYS A 269 -7.74 -28.61 9.33
C CYS A 269 -7.60 -29.63 8.19
N GLN A 270 -6.36 -29.98 7.81
CA GLN A 270 -6.10 -30.98 6.76
C GLN A 270 -6.69 -32.36 7.11
N THR A 271 -6.65 -32.73 8.39
CA THR A 271 -7.29 -33.93 8.98
C THR A 271 -8.83 -33.90 8.96
N GLY A 272 -9.45 -32.75 8.69
CA GLY A 272 -10.90 -32.56 8.70
C GLY A 272 -11.50 -32.14 10.05
N GLN A 273 -10.67 -31.89 11.07
CA GLN A 273 -11.09 -31.25 12.32
C GLN A 273 -11.51 -29.79 12.05
N CYS A 274 -12.59 -29.32 12.70
CA CYS A 274 -12.98 -27.91 12.66
C CYS A 274 -12.42 -27.18 13.89
N ILE A 275 -11.77 -26.04 13.68
CA ILE A 275 -11.31 -25.13 14.74
C ILE A 275 -11.89 -23.74 14.50
N GLN A 276 -11.99 -22.90 15.52
CA GLN A 276 -12.51 -21.53 15.36
C GLN A 276 -11.59 -20.71 14.43
N ILE A 277 -12.15 -19.82 13.60
CA ILE A 277 -11.38 -19.00 12.65
C ILE A 277 -10.27 -18.16 13.30
N GLY A 278 -10.41 -17.80 14.57
CA GLY A 278 -9.37 -17.05 15.30
C GLY A 278 -8.14 -17.87 15.71
N LEU A 279 -8.20 -19.20 15.59
CA LEU A 279 -7.17 -20.14 16.07
C LEU A 279 -6.19 -20.58 14.99
N TRP A 280 -6.33 -20.07 13.77
CA TRP A 280 -5.45 -20.40 12.66
C TRP A 280 -4.38 -19.33 12.52
N CYS A 281 -3.13 -19.73 12.41
CA CYS A 281 -1.97 -18.83 12.47
C CYS A 281 -1.99 -17.92 13.70
N ASP A 282 -2.33 -18.48 14.86
CA ASP A 282 -2.33 -17.80 16.16
C ASP A 282 -1.09 -18.15 17.00
N GLY A 283 -0.19 -18.97 16.46
CA GLY A 283 1.07 -19.38 17.08
C GLY A 283 0.94 -20.63 17.97
N SER A 284 -0.23 -21.26 18.02
CA SER A 284 -0.48 -22.48 18.80
C SER A 284 -1.14 -23.57 17.97
N TYR A 285 -0.69 -24.82 18.14
CA TYR A 285 -1.28 -25.95 17.43
C TYR A 285 -2.64 -26.35 18.00
N HIS A 286 -3.70 -26.08 17.25
CA HIS A 286 -5.08 -26.49 17.51
C HIS A 286 -5.54 -27.63 16.61
N CYS A 287 -4.98 -27.75 15.41
CA CYS A 287 -5.17 -28.91 14.57
C CYS A 287 -4.33 -30.11 15.05
N THR A 288 -4.90 -31.31 15.03
CA THR A 288 -4.17 -32.55 15.40
C THR A 288 -2.96 -32.86 14.51
N ASP A 289 -2.94 -32.34 13.29
CA ASP A 289 -1.84 -32.40 12.32
C ASP A 289 -0.96 -31.14 12.30
N GLY A 290 -1.29 -30.12 13.10
CA GLY A 290 -0.64 -28.81 13.11
C GLY A 290 -0.79 -28.01 11.82
N SER A 291 -1.76 -28.32 10.96
CA SER A 291 -1.94 -27.63 9.67
C SER A 291 -2.24 -26.13 9.81
N ASP A 292 -2.81 -25.73 10.94
CA ASP A 292 -3.14 -24.36 11.30
C ASP A 292 -1.93 -23.44 11.51
N GLU A 293 -0.73 -23.99 11.67
CA GLU A 293 0.50 -23.22 11.91
C GLU A 293 1.59 -23.48 10.86
N LYS A 294 1.33 -24.32 9.85
CA LYS A 294 2.36 -24.79 8.91
C LYS A 294 2.60 -23.86 7.72
N TYR A 295 1.56 -23.15 7.27
CA TYR A 295 1.59 -22.34 6.04
C TYR A 295 1.34 -20.84 6.30
N CYS A 296 1.64 -20.38 7.51
CA CYS A 296 1.39 -19.00 7.93
C CYS A 296 2.43 -18.01 7.39
N VAL A 297 1.96 -16.82 7.01
CA VAL A 297 2.77 -15.64 6.73
C VAL A 297 3.09 -14.95 8.05
N SER A 298 4.36 -15.06 8.46
CA SER A 298 4.92 -14.31 9.58
C SER A 298 5.98 -13.35 9.07
N VAL A 299 6.06 -12.18 9.69
CA VAL A 299 6.96 -11.09 9.32
C VAL A 299 7.93 -10.80 10.46
N PRO A 300 9.21 -10.52 10.15
CA PRO A 300 10.22 -10.21 11.18
C PRO A 300 10.09 -8.79 11.75
N GLU A 301 9.44 -7.89 11.02
CA GLU A 301 9.29 -6.47 11.34
C GLU A 301 7.81 -6.09 11.52
N LYS A 302 7.56 -4.92 12.11
CA LYS A 302 6.19 -4.46 12.32
C LYS A 302 5.58 -4.01 10.99
N LEU A 303 4.35 -4.45 10.73
CA LEU A 303 3.60 -4.15 9.52
C LEU A 303 2.15 -3.80 9.87
N ASN A 304 1.65 -2.70 9.31
CA ASN A 304 0.23 -2.39 9.28
C ASN A 304 -0.35 -2.82 7.92
N ILE A 305 -1.43 -3.59 7.93
CA ILE A 305 -2.23 -3.90 6.75
C ILE A 305 -3.55 -3.16 6.90
N VAL A 306 -3.82 -2.15 6.07
CA VAL A 306 -5.09 -1.42 6.08
C VAL A 306 -5.88 -1.78 4.83
N ILE A 307 -7.08 -2.35 5.02
CA ILE A 307 -7.97 -2.70 3.92
C ILE A 307 -9.02 -1.59 3.78
N MET A 308 -8.97 -0.86 2.67
CA MET A 308 -9.94 0.19 2.32
C MET A 308 -10.96 -0.37 1.35
N LEU A 309 -12.24 -0.32 1.74
CA LEU A 309 -13.33 -0.98 1.03
C LEU A 309 -14.39 0.04 0.64
N GLU A 310 -14.59 0.20 -0.66
CA GLU A 310 -15.75 0.94 -1.14
C GLU A 310 -17.04 0.20 -0.73
N ALA A 311 -18.05 0.95 -0.26
CA ALA A 311 -19.23 0.35 0.33
C ALA A 311 -20.14 -0.32 -0.70
N LYS A 312 -20.12 -1.66 -0.72
CA LYS A 312 -21.03 -2.49 -1.51
C LYS A 312 -21.54 -3.65 -0.68
N ASP A 313 -22.86 -3.84 -0.65
CA ASP A 313 -23.41 -5.05 -0.06
C ASP A 313 -23.01 -6.28 -0.88
N SER A 314 -22.01 -7.01 -0.38
CA SER A 314 -21.40 -8.15 -1.05
C SER A 314 -20.77 -9.06 0.00
N ASP A 315 -21.32 -10.27 0.13
CA ASP A 315 -20.71 -11.31 0.97
C ASP A 315 -19.36 -11.78 0.41
N TYR A 316 -19.11 -11.60 -0.90
CA TYR A 316 -17.82 -11.85 -1.52
C TYR A 316 -16.71 -10.95 -0.95
N ILE A 317 -16.99 -9.67 -0.67
CA ILE A 317 -16.01 -8.77 -0.04
C ILE A 317 -15.67 -9.24 1.38
N LYS A 318 -16.68 -9.68 2.13
CA LYS A 318 -16.48 -10.21 3.49
C LYS A 318 -15.65 -11.50 3.47
N SER A 319 -15.89 -12.38 2.49
CA SER A 319 -15.09 -13.60 2.31
C SER A 319 -13.65 -13.22 1.96
N PHE A 320 -13.46 -12.40 0.93
CA PHE A 320 -12.16 -11.93 0.49
C PHE A 320 -11.28 -11.41 1.63
N ILE A 321 -11.83 -10.59 2.55
CA ILE A 321 -11.08 -10.10 3.72
C ILE A 321 -10.66 -11.24 4.65
N LYS A 322 -11.57 -12.17 4.94
CA LYS A 322 -11.27 -13.32 5.82
C LYS A 322 -10.21 -14.22 5.20
N ASP A 323 -10.32 -14.46 3.90
CA ASP A 323 -9.41 -15.29 3.14
C ASP A 323 -8.03 -14.63 3.03
N LEU A 324 -7.95 -13.34 2.74
CA LEU A 324 -6.70 -12.57 2.73
C LEU A 324 -5.97 -12.61 4.07
N LEU A 325 -6.70 -12.53 5.19
CA LEU A 325 -6.15 -12.49 6.54
C LEU A 325 -6.01 -13.87 7.19
N ARG A 326 -6.43 -14.94 6.51
CA ARG A 326 -6.45 -16.29 7.08
C ARG A 326 -5.08 -16.76 7.48
N ASP A 327 -4.15 -16.76 6.55
CA ASP A 327 -2.80 -17.27 6.77
C ASP A 327 -1.85 -16.22 7.34
N VAL A 328 -2.32 -14.99 7.58
CA VAL A 328 -1.52 -13.91 8.17
C VAL A 328 -1.49 -14.07 9.69
N THR A 329 -0.31 -14.12 10.30
CA THR A 329 -0.18 -14.19 11.77
C THR A 329 -0.46 -12.82 12.40
N ILE A 330 -1.66 -12.62 12.94
CA ILE A 330 -2.08 -11.36 13.58
C ILE A 330 -1.86 -11.49 15.10
N ASP A 331 -0.82 -10.85 15.62
CA ASP A 331 -0.42 -10.96 17.03
C ASP A 331 -0.47 -9.62 17.79
N GLY A 332 -0.98 -8.56 17.15
CA GLY A 332 -1.11 -7.21 17.73
C GLY A 332 0.21 -6.48 18.00
N LYS A 333 1.36 -7.14 17.81
CA LYS A 333 2.70 -6.58 18.05
C LYS A 333 3.50 -6.41 16.77
N ASN A 334 3.40 -7.37 15.85
CA ASN A 334 4.11 -7.42 14.59
C ASN A 334 3.18 -7.08 13.45
N ILE A 335 2.07 -7.81 13.26
CA ILE A 335 1.08 -7.48 12.23
C ILE A 335 -0.18 -6.89 12.86
N ARG A 336 -0.59 -5.74 12.36
CA ARG A 336 -1.82 -5.05 12.75
C ARG A 336 -2.71 -4.88 11.53
N VAL A 337 -4.01 -5.04 11.73
CA VAL A 337 -4.99 -4.92 10.66
C VAL A 337 -5.94 -3.78 10.95
N GLY A 338 -6.08 -2.89 9.97
CA GLY A 338 -7.11 -1.84 9.95
C GLY A 338 -8.10 -2.13 8.82
N ILE A 339 -9.37 -1.83 9.04
CA ILE A 339 -10.39 -1.92 7.99
C ILE A 339 -11.18 -0.62 7.96
N VAL A 340 -11.16 0.05 6.81
CA VAL A 340 -11.90 1.28 6.55
C VAL A 340 -12.93 0.98 5.47
N VAL A 341 -14.20 1.32 5.73
CA VAL A 341 -15.26 1.26 4.73
C VAL A 341 -15.66 2.68 4.36
N TYR A 342 -15.72 2.98 3.07
CA TYR A 342 -16.00 4.32 2.57
C TYR A 342 -17.11 4.35 1.52
N SER A 343 -17.86 5.45 1.56
CA SER A 343 -18.94 5.79 0.62
C SER A 343 -18.90 7.31 0.46
N GLU A 344 -19.98 8.05 0.78
CA GLU A 344 -19.92 9.50 0.97
C GLU A 344 -19.01 9.90 2.14
N ASN A 345 -18.93 9.04 3.16
CA ASN A 345 -18.05 9.20 4.31
C ASN A 345 -17.30 7.89 4.55
N ALA A 346 -16.11 8.00 5.14
CA ALA A 346 -15.25 6.91 5.56
C ALA A 346 -15.45 6.59 7.04
N SER A 347 -15.39 5.31 7.37
CA SER A 347 -15.55 4.83 8.74
C SER A 347 -14.60 3.68 9.04
N ILE A 348 -14.03 3.71 10.24
CA ILE A 348 -13.15 2.64 10.73
C ILE A 348 -14.04 1.51 11.26
N VAL A 349 -13.98 0.35 10.61
CA VAL A 349 -14.63 -0.89 11.06
C VAL A 349 -13.73 -1.62 12.06
N VAL A 350 -12.44 -1.70 11.75
CA VAL A 350 -11.42 -2.33 12.58
C VAL A 350 -10.27 -1.36 12.72
N ASN A 351 -9.91 -1.09 13.97
CA ASN A 351 -8.76 -0.24 14.30
C ASN A 351 -7.50 -1.12 14.46
N LEU A 352 -6.31 -0.54 14.22
CA LEU A 352 -5.00 -1.17 14.37
C LEU A 352 -4.68 -1.67 15.79
N THR A 353 -5.51 -1.35 16.79
CA THR A 353 -5.44 -1.91 18.15
C THR A 353 -6.03 -3.31 18.27
N ALA A 354 -6.78 -3.78 17.27
CA ALA A 354 -7.37 -5.11 17.29
C ALA A 354 -6.24 -6.16 17.26
N SER A 355 -6.09 -6.90 18.35
CA SER A 355 -5.00 -7.86 18.56
C SER A 355 -5.38 -9.31 18.31
N HIS A 356 -6.68 -9.60 18.13
CA HIS A 356 -7.17 -10.97 17.95
C HIS A 356 -7.91 -11.12 16.63
N LYS A 357 -7.46 -12.10 15.85
CA LYS A 357 -8.05 -12.48 14.55
C LYS A 357 -9.56 -12.74 14.63
N ALA A 358 -10.02 -13.35 15.73
CA ALA A 358 -11.45 -13.58 15.97
C ALA A 358 -12.28 -12.28 16.02
N ASP A 359 -11.78 -11.24 16.69
CA ASP A 359 -12.49 -9.96 16.82
C ASP A 359 -12.58 -9.24 15.49
N ILE A 360 -11.50 -9.29 14.69
CA ILE A 360 -11.45 -8.75 13.34
C ILE A 360 -12.51 -9.40 12.48
N PHE A 361 -12.60 -10.73 12.45
CA PHE A 361 -13.59 -11.43 11.64
C PHE A 361 -15.02 -11.24 12.14
N GLN A 362 -15.22 -11.09 13.45
CA GLN A 362 -16.53 -10.73 13.99
C GLN A 362 -16.94 -9.32 13.54
N ALA A 363 -16.01 -8.36 13.50
CA ALA A 363 -16.26 -7.03 12.97
C ALA A 363 -16.58 -7.07 11.47
N VAL A 364 -15.84 -7.85 10.68
CA VAL A 364 -16.10 -8.06 9.24
C VAL A 364 -17.51 -8.60 9.00
N ASN A 365 -17.95 -9.59 9.77
CA ASN A 365 -19.32 -10.14 9.68
C ASN A 365 -20.40 -9.09 9.98
N LYS A 366 -20.10 -8.10 10.82
CA LYS A 366 -21.02 -7.06 11.26
C LYS A 366 -20.97 -5.79 10.41
N ILE A 367 -20.13 -5.74 9.36
CA ILE A 367 -20.06 -4.60 8.45
C ILE A 367 -21.46 -4.29 7.92
N LYS A 368 -21.89 -3.05 8.13
CA LYS A 368 -23.13 -2.51 7.57
C LYS A 368 -22.76 -1.59 6.43
N TRP A 369 -23.24 -1.92 5.25
CA TRP A 369 -22.96 -1.15 4.03
C TRP A 369 -23.88 0.06 3.94
N ILE A 370 -23.30 1.25 4.04
CA ILE A 370 -23.98 2.51 3.72
C ILE A 370 -23.69 2.77 2.25
N ILE A 371 -24.58 2.32 1.37
CA ILE A 371 -24.35 2.40 -0.07
C ILE A 371 -24.61 3.83 -0.54
N SER A 372 -23.62 4.45 -1.16
CA SER A 372 -23.78 5.68 -1.92
C SER A 372 -23.20 5.53 -3.33
N HIS A 373 -23.68 6.35 -4.26
CA HIS A 373 -23.18 6.43 -5.64
C HIS A 373 -22.01 7.40 -5.79
N ASN A 374 -21.67 8.14 -4.71
CA ASN A 374 -20.58 9.10 -4.70
C ASN A 374 -19.55 8.67 -3.64
N ALA A 375 -18.55 7.91 -4.06
CA ALA A 375 -17.42 7.56 -3.21
C ALA A 375 -16.51 8.78 -2.99
N ASN A 376 -16.32 9.15 -1.73
CA ASN A 376 -15.37 10.16 -1.30
C ASN A 376 -14.03 9.49 -0.96
N TYR A 377 -13.17 9.39 -1.96
CA TYR A 377 -11.88 8.71 -1.82
C TYR A 377 -10.90 9.48 -0.92
N GLU A 378 -10.94 10.81 -0.96
CA GLU A 378 -10.07 11.64 -0.13
C GLU A 378 -10.36 11.44 1.37
N ASP A 379 -11.63 11.43 1.77
CA ASP A 379 -12.02 11.13 3.15
C ASP A 379 -11.58 9.72 3.57
N ALA A 380 -11.62 8.75 2.65
CA ALA A 380 -11.14 7.39 2.90
C ALA A 380 -9.64 7.33 3.20
N PHE A 381 -8.82 8.03 2.40
CA PHE A 381 -7.37 8.10 2.61
C PHE A 381 -7.00 8.92 3.86
N ASN A 382 -7.71 10.02 4.12
CA ASN A 382 -7.52 10.83 5.33
C ASN A 382 -7.89 10.06 6.61
N CYS A 383 -9.00 9.34 6.59
CA CYS A 383 -9.42 8.47 7.69
C CYS A 383 -8.39 7.35 7.93
N THR A 384 -7.86 6.76 6.86
CA THR A 384 -6.77 5.78 6.94
C THR A 384 -5.51 6.37 7.56
N HIS A 385 -5.08 7.55 7.10
CA HIS A 385 -3.93 8.25 7.65
C HIS A 385 -4.11 8.60 9.13
N SER A 386 -5.30 9.09 9.52
CA SER A 386 -5.62 9.40 10.92
C SER A 386 -5.55 8.14 11.79
N MET A 387 -6.04 7.00 11.30
CA MET A 387 -5.94 5.74 12.01
C MET A 387 -4.47 5.35 12.20
N VAL A 388 -3.66 5.37 11.16
CA VAL A 388 -2.23 4.99 11.21
C VAL A 388 -1.44 5.90 12.15
N THR A 389 -1.58 7.22 12.01
CA THR A 389 -0.83 8.22 12.81
C THR A 389 -1.23 8.26 14.27
N SER A 390 -2.48 7.93 14.62
CA SER A 390 -2.93 7.90 16.02
C SER A 390 -2.23 6.84 16.89
N PHE A 391 -1.56 5.85 16.28
CA PHE A 391 -0.87 4.77 16.99
C PHE A 391 0.64 4.76 16.80
N ASP A 392 1.15 5.45 15.78
CA ASP A 392 2.55 5.38 15.44
C ASP A 392 3.32 6.56 16.03
N GLU A 393 3.64 6.47 17.33
CA GLU A 393 4.55 7.42 18.00
C GLU A 393 5.97 7.41 17.38
N SER A 394 6.30 6.37 16.60
CA SER A 394 7.54 6.23 15.83
C SER A 394 7.22 6.08 14.34
N LYS A 395 7.54 7.07 13.50
CA LYS A 395 7.27 7.11 12.04
C LYS A 395 7.93 6.00 11.18
N ASN A 396 8.00 4.75 11.63
CA ASN A 396 8.88 3.73 11.06
C ASN A 396 8.22 2.34 10.96
N ILE A 397 6.89 2.24 11.05
CA ILE A 397 6.16 1.01 10.76
C ILE A 397 5.66 1.07 9.32
N GLU A 398 6.03 0.08 8.52
CA GLU A 398 5.56 -0.03 7.15
C GLU A 398 4.03 -0.22 7.13
N THR A 399 3.36 0.51 6.24
CA THR A 399 1.90 0.43 6.12
C THR A 399 1.53 0.10 4.68
N ILE A 400 0.94 -1.08 4.50
CA ILE A 400 0.38 -1.53 3.22
C ILE A 400 -1.12 -1.25 3.23
N VAL A 401 -1.58 -0.50 2.24
CA VAL A 401 -2.99 -0.18 2.01
C VAL A 401 -3.50 -1.04 0.86
N VAL A 402 -4.44 -1.94 1.14
CA VAL A 402 -5.17 -2.69 0.12
C VAL A 402 -6.43 -1.90 -0.23
N PHE A 403 -6.38 -1.16 -1.33
CA PHE A 403 -7.43 -0.25 -1.79
C PHE A 403 -8.37 -0.95 -2.78
N VAL A 404 -9.61 -1.22 -2.38
CA VAL A 404 -10.63 -1.87 -3.23
C VAL A 404 -11.65 -0.83 -3.68
N THR A 405 -11.88 -0.74 -4.99
CA THR A 405 -12.80 0.21 -5.63
C THR A 405 -13.56 -0.44 -6.79
N PHE A 406 -14.79 0.02 -7.04
CA PHE A 406 -15.63 -0.43 -8.16
C PHE A 406 -16.42 0.69 -8.83
N THR A 407 -16.36 1.94 -8.34
CA THR A 407 -16.97 3.10 -9.02
C THR A 407 -15.96 4.10 -9.59
N LEU A 408 -14.67 3.75 -9.62
CA LEU A 408 -13.63 4.63 -10.14
C LEU A 408 -13.83 4.90 -11.65
N GLN A 409 -13.94 6.17 -12.01
CA GLN A 409 -14.20 6.63 -13.38
C GLN A 409 -13.70 8.07 -13.59
N GLU A 410 -13.81 8.58 -14.83
CA GLU A 410 -13.34 9.92 -15.22
C GLU A 410 -13.88 11.08 -14.37
N THR A 411 -15.06 10.93 -13.77
CA THR A 411 -15.69 12.00 -12.99
C THR A 411 -15.21 12.08 -11.54
N ASN A 412 -14.60 11.02 -11.00
CA ASN A 412 -14.24 10.93 -9.57
C ASN A 412 -12.79 10.49 -9.32
N TYR A 413 -12.03 10.09 -10.34
CA TYR A 413 -10.64 9.64 -10.18
C TYR A 413 -9.73 10.69 -9.53
N ARG A 414 -9.98 11.99 -9.74
CA ARG A 414 -9.16 13.08 -9.18
C ARG A 414 -9.11 13.06 -7.66
N SER A 415 -10.25 12.83 -7.00
CA SER A 415 -10.30 12.71 -5.54
C SER A 415 -9.51 11.49 -5.05
N ALA A 416 -9.58 10.36 -5.79
CA ALA A 416 -8.81 9.17 -5.46
C ALA A 416 -7.30 9.40 -5.60
N VAL A 417 -6.88 10.07 -6.67
CA VAL A 417 -5.47 10.42 -6.90
C VAL A 417 -4.95 11.37 -5.83
N LYS A 418 -5.72 12.40 -5.46
CA LYS A 418 -5.36 13.34 -4.39
C LYS A 418 -5.14 12.63 -3.05
N GLY A 419 -6.10 11.80 -2.63
CA GLY A 419 -5.96 11.03 -1.40
C GLY A 419 -4.83 10.00 -1.44
N ALA A 420 -4.64 9.31 -2.56
CA ALA A 420 -3.56 8.33 -2.74
C ALA A 420 -2.17 9.00 -2.71
N LYS A 421 -2.02 10.17 -3.33
CA LYS A 421 -0.78 10.97 -3.27
C LYS A 421 -0.44 11.32 -1.83
N PHE A 422 -1.41 11.87 -1.10
CA PHE A 422 -1.25 12.19 0.33
C PHE A 422 -0.83 10.96 1.14
N ALA A 423 -1.45 9.80 0.89
CA ALA A 423 -1.10 8.57 1.60
C ALA A 423 0.34 8.10 1.28
N LYS A 424 0.74 8.10 0.00
CA LYS A 424 2.09 7.71 -0.46
C LYS A 424 3.17 8.64 0.11
N GLU A 425 2.95 9.94 0.12
CA GLU A 425 3.88 10.92 0.72
C GLU A 425 4.06 10.72 2.24
N ASN A 426 3.07 10.12 2.89
CA ASN A 426 3.13 9.74 4.31
C ASN A 426 3.62 8.30 4.54
N GLY A 427 4.28 7.69 3.54
CA GLY A 427 4.96 6.41 3.67
C GLY A 427 4.04 5.18 3.59
N MET A 428 2.82 5.34 3.08
CA MET A 428 1.92 4.20 2.83
C MET A 428 2.17 3.61 1.43
N HIS A 429 2.29 2.29 1.36
CA HIS A 429 2.38 1.54 0.10
C HIS A 429 0.99 1.06 -0.32
N ILE A 430 0.52 1.46 -1.49
CA ILE A 430 -0.85 1.21 -1.96
C ILE A 430 -0.85 0.07 -2.99
N ILE A 431 -1.63 -0.97 -2.70
CA ILE A 431 -2.04 -2.02 -3.63
C ILE A 431 -3.50 -1.73 -4.03
N ALA A 432 -3.75 -1.47 -5.31
CA ALA A 432 -5.06 -1.11 -5.82
C ALA A 432 -5.77 -2.30 -6.48
N ILE A 433 -7.04 -2.51 -6.13
CA ILE A 433 -7.90 -3.57 -6.65
C ILE A 433 -9.14 -2.94 -7.27
N GLY A 434 -9.25 -3.06 -8.59
CA GLY A 434 -10.43 -2.64 -9.36
C GLY A 434 -11.39 -3.80 -9.58
N VAL A 435 -12.65 -3.63 -9.20
CA VAL A 435 -13.71 -4.61 -9.45
C VAL A 435 -14.72 -4.06 -10.44
N SER A 436 -14.91 -4.73 -11.58
CA SER A 436 -15.89 -4.34 -12.60
C SER A 436 -15.72 -2.92 -13.16
N LEU A 437 -14.50 -2.39 -13.14
CA LEU A 437 -14.19 -1.08 -13.68
C LEU A 437 -14.24 -1.08 -15.21
N ILE A 438 -14.75 0.02 -15.79
CA ILE A 438 -14.80 0.21 -17.24
C ILE A 438 -13.43 0.64 -17.77
N ASN A 439 -12.74 1.50 -17.03
CA ASN A 439 -11.41 1.99 -17.34
C ASN A 439 -10.51 1.83 -16.11
N ASN A 440 -9.47 1.03 -16.26
CA ASN A 440 -8.59 0.63 -15.16
C ASN A 440 -7.31 1.46 -15.11
N THR A 441 -7.04 2.30 -16.13
CA THR A 441 -5.81 3.11 -16.21
C THR A 441 -5.71 4.13 -15.08
N PHE A 442 -6.84 4.50 -14.46
CA PHE A 442 -6.83 5.37 -13.29
C PHE A 442 -6.22 4.69 -12.05
N LEU A 443 -6.16 3.36 -12.01
CA LEU A 443 -5.48 2.63 -10.93
C LEU A 443 -3.97 2.85 -10.96
N ASP A 444 -3.38 3.10 -12.13
CA ASP A 444 -1.95 3.42 -12.30
C ASP A 444 -1.55 4.70 -11.54
N LEU A 445 -2.49 5.64 -11.40
CA LEU A 445 -2.28 6.89 -10.68
C LEU A 445 -2.39 6.73 -9.16
N ILE A 446 -3.08 5.68 -8.70
CA ILE A 446 -3.39 5.41 -7.30
C ILE A 446 -2.35 4.48 -6.68
N ALA A 447 -2.08 3.35 -7.33
CA ALA A 447 -1.17 2.33 -6.82
C ALA A 447 0.24 2.87 -6.60
N SER A 448 0.99 2.18 -5.75
CA SER A 448 2.43 2.43 -5.57
C SER A 448 3.23 1.72 -6.64
N HIS A 449 4.39 2.27 -7.00
CA HIS A 449 5.27 1.64 -7.99
C HIS A 449 6.01 0.43 -7.40
N PRO A 450 6.36 -0.58 -8.23
CA PRO A 450 5.94 -0.75 -9.63
C PRO A 450 4.44 -1.09 -9.73
N THR A 451 3.72 -0.49 -10.69
CA THR A 451 2.26 -0.58 -10.77
C THR A 451 1.79 -1.97 -11.22
N GLU A 452 2.58 -2.64 -12.06
CA GLU A 452 2.36 -4.01 -12.54
C GLU A 452 2.28 -5.05 -11.41
N ASP A 453 2.87 -4.76 -10.26
CA ASP A 453 2.89 -5.63 -9.08
C ASP A 453 1.84 -5.26 -8.03
N ASN A 454 1.26 -4.06 -8.14
CA ASN A 454 0.42 -3.45 -7.12
C ASN A 454 -0.97 -3.12 -7.64
N ILE A 455 -1.33 -3.58 -8.84
CA ILE A 455 -2.66 -3.42 -9.44
C ILE A 455 -3.24 -4.79 -9.73
N TYR A 456 -4.46 -5.00 -9.25
CA TYR A 456 -5.27 -6.18 -9.54
C TYR A 456 -6.61 -5.75 -10.11
N VAL A 457 -7.07 -6.40 -11.16
CA VAL A 457 -8.37 -6.11 -11.77
C VAL A 457 -9.15 -7.41 -11.89
N VAL A 458 -10.38 -7.38 -11.39
CA VAL A 458 -11.32 -8.50 -11.50
C VAL A 458 -12.62 -8.04 -12.13
N LYS A 459 -13.27 -8.92 -12.90
CA LYS A 459 -14.48 -8.58 -13.64
C LYS A 459 -15.72 -8.59 -12.75
N TYR A 460 -15.80 -9.56 -11.84
CA TYR A 460 -16.91 -9.74 -10.91
C TYR A 460 -16.42 -9.86 -9.47
N PHE A 461 -17.28 -9.53 -8.50
CA PHE A 461 -16.94 -9.61 -7.07
C PHE A 461 -16.55 -11.02 -6.61
N GLN A 462 -17.15 -12.05 -7.22
CA GLN A 462 -16.82 -13.45 -6.92
C GLN A 462 -15.38 -13.80 -7.31
N ASP A 463 -14.79 -13.10 -8.28
CA ASP A 463 -13.43 -13.36 -8.76
C ASP A 463 -12.37 -12.74 -7.83
N LEU A 464 -12.75 -12.03 -6.75
CA LEU A 464 -11.80 -11.52 -5.74
C LEU A 464 -10.99 -12.66 -5.07
N ASN A 465 -11.52 -13.88 -5.06
CA ASN A 465 -10.82 -15.04 -4.54
C ASN A 465 -9.64 -15.48 -5.45
N THR A 466 -9.67 -15.18 -6.75
CA THR A 466 -8.61 -15.60 -7.68
C THR A 466 -7.31 -14.82 -7.47
N ILE A 467 -7.40 -13.56 -7.01
CA ILE A 467 -6.24 -12.70 -6.74
C ILE A 467 -5.66 -12.88 -5.33
N GLN A 468 -6.36 -13.59 -4.44
CA GLN A 468 -5.94 -13.78 -3.05
C GLN A 468 -4.55 -14.43 -2.93
N PRO A 469 -4.20 -15.53 -3.64
CA PRO A 469 -2.87 -16.13 -3.53
C PRO A 469 -1.76 -15.17 -3.95
N GLN A 470 -2.05 -14.30 -4.93
CA GLN A 470 -1.11 -13.30 -5.44
C GLN A 470 -0.85 -12.21 -4.39
N LEU A 471 -1.92 -11.71 -3.77
CA LEU A 471 -1.84 -10.72 -2.68
C LEU A 471 -1.09 -11.28 -1.46
N ILE A 472 -1.38 -12.51 -1.05
CA ILE A 472 -0.67 -13.15 0.08
C ILE A 472 0.82 -13.34 -0.24
N SER A 473 1.14 -13.76 -1.47
CA SER A 473 2.53 -13.85 -1.95
C SER A 473 3.22 -12.50 -1.92
N LYS A 474 2.56 -11.42 -2.38
CA LYS A 474 3.10 -10.06 -2.36
C LYS A 474 3.33 -9.56 -0.94
N LEU A 475 2.37 -9.75 -0.04
CA LEU A 475 2.53 -9.45 1.40
C LEU A 475 3.70 -10.24 2.01
N SER A 476 3.95 -11.47 1.57
CA SER A 476 5.10 -12.27 2.00
C SER A 476 6.45 -11.84 1.35
N GLN A 477 6.43 -11.23 0.17
CA GLN A 477 7.63 -10.76 -0.53
C GLN A 477 8.09 -9.40 -0.02
N LEU A 478 7.16 -8.46 0.16
CA LEU A 478 7.42 -7.12 0.71
C LEU A 478 8.06 -7.18 2.11
N THR A 479 7.95 -8.32 2.79
CA THR A 479 8.46 -8.54 4.14
C THR A 479 9.79 -9.31 4.18
N LYS A 480 10.34 -9.70 3.03
CA LYS A 480 11.60 -10.47 2.89
C LYS A 480 12.82 -9.65 2.46
N ASP A 481 12.64 -8.41 1.98
CA ASP A 481 13.75 -7.55 1.55
C ASP A 481 14.55 -6.92 2.70
N THR A 482 14.20 -7.22 3.96
CA THR A 482 15.05 -6.94 5.11
C THR A 482 16.05 -8.11 5.30
N PRO A 483 17.38 -7.89 5.24
CA PRO A 483 18.36 -8.97 5.24
C PRO A 483 18.30 -9.80 6.54
N GLN A 484 17.73 -11.00 6.42
CA GLN A 484 17.68 -12.02 7.46
C GLN A 484 19.09 -12.59 7.71
N ILE A 485 19.70 -12.25 8.84
CA ILE A 485 20.85 -12.99 9.38
C ILE A 485 20.34 -14.36 9.82
N ILE A 486 20.50 -15.37 8.95
CA ILE A 486 20.12 -16.75 9.23
C ILE A 486 20.98 -17.30 10.38
N MET A 487 20.44 -17.32 11.59
CA MET A 487 20.91 -18.22 12.65
C MET A 487 20.33 -19.62 12.43
N LYS A 488 21.11 -20.51 11.82
CA LYS A 488 20.80 -21.95 11.80
C LYS A 488 21.22 -22.59 13.12
N SER A 489 20.22 -22.97 13.93
CA SER A 489 20.37 -23.92 15.03
C SER A 489 20.43 -25.37 14.50
N THR A 490 21.20 -26.17 15.22
CA THR A 490 21.77 -27.50 14.95
C THR A 490 20.81 -28.69 15.03
N ALA A 491 21.02 -29.71 14.19
CA ALA A 491 21.27 -31.11 14.61
C ALA A 491 21.68 -32.05 13.44
N LYS A 492 22.89 -32.64 13.57
CA LYS A 492 23.41 -33.99 13.16
C LYS A 492 22.90 -34.63 11.85
N ASP A 493 23.74 -35.09 10.91
CA ASP A 493 24.92 -35.97 11.08
C ASP A 493 25.80 -36.05 9.80
N LYS A 494 27.06 -36.48 10.02
CA LYS A 494 28.08 -37.09 9.13
C LYS A 494 29.19 -36.24 8.51
N GLU A 495 30.38 -36.76 8.73
CA GLU A 495 31.72 -36.20 8.55
C GLU A 495 32.11 -35.92 7.10
N THR A 496 32.70 -34.74 6.85
CA THR A 496 33.93 -34.67 6.02
C THR A 496 34.72 -33.40 6.38
N LYS A 497 36.02 -33.58 6.66
CA LYS A 497 36.99 -32.54 7.01
C LYS A 497 37.14 -31.50 5.89
N PHE A 498 37.05 -30.21 6.23
CA PHE A 498 37.85 -29.17 5.59
C PHE A 498 38.18 -28.06 6.59
N THR A 499 39.47 -27.80 6.74
CA THR A 499 40.09 -26.80 7.62
C THR A 499 40.09 -25.42 6.96
N THR A 500 39.65 -24.36 7.66
CA THR A 500 40.19 -23.00 7.52
C THR A 500 39.86 -22.10 8.73
N SER A 501 40.79 -21.20 9.00
CA SER A 501 41.01 -20.38 10.20
C SER A 501 40.10 -19.16 10.35
N ALA A 502 39.57 -18.92 11.56
CA ALA A 502 38.97 -17.65 11.98
C ALA A 502 39.93 -16.89 12.90
N SER A 503 40.52 -15.79 12.44
CA SER A 503 41.18 -14.82 13.32
C SER A 503 40.96 -13.41 12.78
N SER A 504 40.00 -12.68 13.35
CA SER A 504 39.93 -11.19 13.31
C SER A 504 38.77 -10.63 14.14
N MET A 505 37.73 -11.41 14.45
CA MET A 505 36.55 -10.91 15.19
C MET A 505 36.64 -10.99 16.73
N GLU A 506 37.43 -11.89 17.31
CA GLU A 506 37.53 -12.00 18.78
C GLU A 506 38.24 -10.81 19.44
N LYS A 507 39.19 -10.17 18.75
CA LYS A 507 39.94 -9.03 19.30
C LYS A 507 39.11 -7.76 19.46
N TYR A 508 38.06 -7.58 18.65
CA TYR A 508 37.22 -6.38 18.70
C TYR A 508 36.26 -6.40 19.89
N VAL A 509 35.76 -7.59 20.25
CA VAL A 509 34.84 -7.77 21.39
C VAL A 509 35.56 -7.55 22.72
N GLU A 510 36.79 -8.04 22.87
CA GLU A 510 37.60 -7.77 24.07
C GLU A 510 37.93 -6.29 24.24
N LEU A 511 38.17 -5.56 23.14
CA LEU A 511 38.49 -4.13 23.19
C LEU A 511 37.29 -3.28 23.68
N ILE A 512 36.09 -3.61 23.20
CA ILE A 512 34.85 -2.91 23.59
C ILE A 512 34.49 -3.24 25.05
N ALA A 513 34.62 -4.51 25.47
CA ALA A 513 34.39 -4.90 26.86
C ALA A 513 35.34 -4.16 27.83
N GLY A 514 36.61 -3.98 27.44
CA GLY A 514 37.58 -3.22 28.22
C GLY A 514 37.23 -1.73 28.35
N LEU A 515 36.76 -1.10 27.27
CA LEU A 515 36.34 0.30 27.29
C LEU A 515 35.10 0.53 28.17
N VAL A 516 34.12 -0.37 28.09
CA VAL A 516 32.92 -0.29 28.95
C VAL A 516 33.29 -0.46 30.42
N ALA A 517 34.18 -1.40 30.75
CA ALA A 517 34.65 -1.60 32.12
C ALA A 517 35.38 -0.35 32.66
N MET A 518 36.22 0.29 31.85
CA MET A 518 36.90 1.55 32.22
C MET A 518 35.90 2.67 32.52
N VAL A 519 34.87 2.84 31.68
CA VAL A 519 33.84 3.87 31.89
C VAL A 519 33.07 3.62 33.19
N ILE A 520 32.71 2.37 33.48
CA ILE A 520 32.02 2.01 34.73
C ILE A 520 32.90 2.33 35.95
N VAL A 521 34.20 2.02 35.90
CA VAL A 521 35.13 2.34 37.00
C VAL A 521 35.24 3.85 37.21
N VAL A 522 35.34 4.63 36.14
CA VAL A 522 35.39 6.11 36.22
C VAL A 522 34.11 6.68 36.84
N VAL A 523 32.93 6.17 36.44
CA VAL A 523 31.65 6.58 37.03
C VAL A 523 31.58 6.23 38.51
N ILE A 524 32.02 5.03 38.91
CA ILE A 524 32.05 4.62 40.33
C ILE A 524 32.99 5.53 41.13
N ILE A 525 34.17 5.86 40.60
CA ILE A 525 35.11 6.78 41.26
C ILE A 525 34.50 8.18 41.39
N LEU A 526 33.83 8.70 40.36
CA LEU A 526 33.17 10.00 40.40
C LEU A 526 32.04 10.03 41.45
N VAL A 527 31.22 8.97 41.51
CA VAL A 527 30.17 8.83 42.53
C VAL A 527 30.78 8.75 43.93
N PHE A 528 31.91 8.05 44.09
CA PHE A 528 32.61 7.95 45.37
C PHE A 528 33.22 9.30 45.79
N MET A 529 33.82 10.04 44.86
CA MET A 529 34.34 11.39 45.09
C MET A 529 33.24 12.38 45.47
N LEU A 530 32.07 12.31 44.83
CA LEU A 530 30.91 13.12 45.19
C LEU A 530 30.42 12.80 46.61
N LYS A 531 30.31 11.51 46.96
CA LYS A 531 29.94 11.08 48.32
C LYS A 531 30.99 11.47 49.38
N LEU A 532 32.28 11.47 49.04
CA LEU A 532 33.34 11.95 49.91
C LEU A 532 33.27 13.46 50.13
N ARG A 533 32.97 14.23 49.07
CA ARG A 533 32.76 15.68 49.16
C ARG A 533 31.63 16.01 50.14
N ASP A 534 30.51 15.30 50.05
CA ASP A 534 29.36 15.52 50.93
C ASP A 534 29.69 15.17 52.41
N LYS A 535 30.48 14.10 52.64
CA LYS A 535 30.95 13.75 53.99
C LYS A 535 31.97 14.74 54.56
N LEU A 536 32.89 15.27 53.74
CA LEU A 536 33.85 16.30 54.16
C LEU A 536 33.15 17.65 54.46
N TRP A 537 32.08 17.97 53.73
CA TRP A 537 31.27 19.16 54.00
C TRP A 537 30.58 19.07 55.37
N CYS A 538 30.02 17.90 55.72
CA CYS A 538 29.47 17.63 57.05
C CYS A 538 30.52 17.70 58.18
N PHE A 539 31.75 17.24 57.94
CA PHE A 539 32.82 17.31 58.95
C PHE A 539 33.30 18.75 59.18
N SER A 540 33.36 19.59 58.13
CA SER A 540 33.70 21.01 58.25
C SER A 540 32.66 21.83 59.02
N ARG A 541 31.39 21.43 58.94
CA ARG A 541 30.27 22.05 59.68
C ARG A 541 30.24 21.64 61.15
N HIS A 542 30.74 20.44 61.49
CA HIS A 542 30.84 19.98 62.86
C HIS A 542 32.01 20.60 63.63
N LEU A 543 33.13 20.91 62.96
CA LEU A 543 34.26 21.64 63.54
C LEU A 543 33.96 23.15 63.74
N ARG A 544 33.05 23.73 62.95
CA ARG A 544 32.63 25.14 63.09
C ARG A 544 31.62 25.36 64.24
N ASN A 545 31.01 24.30 64.76
CA ASN A 545 30.07 24.33 65.88
C ASN A 545 30.68 23.88 67.23
N SER A 546 31.96 23.49 67.28
CA SER A 546 32.65 23.12 68.54
C SER A 546 33.69 24.14 69.02
N THR A 547 33.79 25.31 68.38
CA THR A 547 34.52 26.48 68.90
C THR A 547 33.55 27.62 69.20
N GLY A 548 32.63 27.36 70.13
CA GLY A 548 31.99 28.42 70.89
C GLY A 548 32.95 28.87 71.99
N LEU A 549 33.82 29.83 71.65
CA LEU A 549 34.60 30.59 72.62
C LEU A 549 33.93 31.94 72.83
N THR A 550 33.63 32.14 74.11
CA THR A 550 33.09 33.28 74.84
C THR A 550 33.99 34.53 74.79
N SER A 551 33.42 35.64 75.27
CA SER A 551 34.02 36.95 75.66
C SER A 551 34.54 37.81 74.49
N GLU A 552 34.27 39.11 74.42
CA GLU A 552 33.70 40.13 75.33
C GLU A 552 33.30 41.34 74.48
#